data_AF-A0A9X4L880-F1
#
_entry.id   AF-A0A9X4L880-F1
#
_cell.length_a   1.000
_cell.length_b   1.000
_cell.length_c   1.000
_cell.angle_alpha   90.00
_cell.angle_beta   90.00
_cell.angle_gamma   90.00
#
_symmetry.space_group_name_H-M   'P 1'
#
loop_
_entity.id
_entity.type
_entity.pdbx_description
1 polymer ?
#
loop_
_entity_poly.entity_id
_entity_poly.type
_entity_poly.pdbx_seq_one_letter_code
_entity_poly.pdbx_strand_id
1 'polypeptide(L)' 'MGRLAKFEYVIYKGDEVVCHGTRKECADMLGVKEDTITYLSCKQSRDHALKYPDSHRMVAEKVSIAEIEKELAI' A
#
# COMPACT_ATOMS: atom_id res chain seq x y z
N MET A 1 -7.57 9.29 -21.83
CA MET A 1 -7.57 10.07 -20.57
C MET A 1 -7.14 9.15 -19.43
N GLY A 2 -5.83 9.04 -19.19
CA GLY A 2 -5.33 8.26 -18.06
C GLY A 2 -5.61 9.00 -16.77
N ARG A 3 -6.38 8.39 -15.86
CA ARG A 3 -6.58 8.93 -14.51
C ARG A 3 -5.23 8.79 -13.79
N LEU A 4 -4.50 9.90 -13.64
CA LEU A 4 -3.25 9.92 -12.87
C LEU A 4 -3.55 9.30 -11.49
N ALA A 5 -2.77 8.29 -11.12
CA ALA A 5 -2.87 7.67 -9.81
C ALA A 5 -2.63 8.78 -8.78
N LYS A 6 -3.61 9.05 -7.92
CA LYS A 6 -3.49 10.09 -6.88
C LYS A 6 -2.76 9.59 -5.64
N PHE A 7 -2.61 8.27 -5.54
CA PHE A 7 -2.09 7.60 -4.36
C PHE A 7 -1.12 6.50 -4.77
N GLU A 8 -0.02 6.43 -4.04
CA GLU A 8 0.90 5.31 -4.02
C GLU A 8 0.50 4.36 -2.89
N TYR A 9 0.77 3.08 -3.08
CA TYR A 9 0.52 2.03 -2.11
C TYR A 9 1.84 1.38 -1.74
N VAL A 10 2.10 1.26 -0.44
CA VAL A 10 3.27 0.54 0.09
C VAL A 10 2.76 -0.67 0.84
N ILE A 11 3.14 -1.86 0.40
CA ILE A 11 2.74 -3.13 1.00
C ILE A 11 3.83 -3.59 1.96
N TYR A 12 3.45 -3.70 3.23
CA TYR A 12 4.28 -4.24 4.30
C TYR A 12 3.85 -5.65 4.63
N LYS A 13 4.79 -6.48 5.06
CA LYS A 13 4.54 -7.80 5.64
C LYS A 13 5.40 -7.93 6.90
N GLY A 14 4.79 -7.73 8.06
CA GLY A 14 5.54 -7.48 9.29
C GLY A 14 6.33 -6.17 9.15
N ASP A 15 7.63 -6.24 9.40
CA ASP A 15 8.56 -5.11 9.27
C ASP A 15 9.18 -4.94 7.87
N GLU A 16 8.92 -5.87 6.94
CA GLU A 16 9.50 -5.85 5.60
C GLU A 16 8.57 -5.17 4.58
N VAL A 17 9.14 -4.32 3.72
CA VAL A 17 8.44 -3.78 2.55
C VAL A 17 8.50 -4.81 1.42
N VAL A 18 7.34 -5.32 1.03
CA VAL A 18 7.21 -6.31 -0.05
C VAL A 18 7.09 -5.64 -1.41
N CYS A 19 6.33 -4.54 -1.48
CA CYS A 19 6.04 -3.88 -2.74
C CYS A 19 5.71 -2.40 -2.51
N HIS A 20 6.05 -1.53 -3.44
CA HIS A 20 5.62 -0.14 -3.45
C HIS A 20 5.27 0.31 -4.87
N GLY A 21 4.38 1.28 -5.01
CA GLY A 21 4.01 1.85 -6.30
C GLY A 21 2.50 1.98 -6.47
N THR A 22 2.03 1.99 -7.71
CA THR A 22 0.59 2.10 -7.97
C THR A 22 -0.15 0.83 -7.55
N ARG A 23 -1.47 0.95 -7.36
CA ARG A 23 -2.33 -0.20 -7.03
C ARG A 23 -2.18 -1.34 -8.03
N LYS A 24 -2.03 -1.01 -9.30
CA LYS A 24 -1.88 -1.97 -10.39
C LYS A 24 -0.53 -2.68 -10.32
N GLU A 25 0.56 -1.94 -10.13
CA GLU A 25 1.89 -2.53 -10.00
C GLU A 25 1.98 -3.47 -8.78
N CYS A 26 1.42 -3.05 -7.64
CA CYS A 26 1.36 -3.90 -6.46
C CYS A 26 0.52 -5.15 -6.69
N ALA A 27 -0.60 -5.03 -7.41
CA ALA A 27 -1.46 -6.16 -7.75
C ALA A 27 -0.75 -7.15 -8.68
N ASP A 28 -0.08 -6.67 -9.72
CA ASP A 28 0.71 -7.48 -10.65
C ASP A 28 1.88 -8.19 -9.94
N MET A 29 2.66 -7.46 -9.12
CA MET A 29 3.80 -8.03 -8.38
C MET A 29 3.38 -9.12 -7.38
N LEU A 30 2.26 -8.91 -6.68
CA LEU A 30 1.73 -9.88 -5.72
C LEU A 30 0.89 -10.98 -6.37
N GLY A 31 0.55 -10.86 -7.66
CA GLY A 31 -0.37 -11.76 -8.35
C GLY A 31 -1.80 -11.73 -7.78
N VAL A 32 -2.21 -10.60 -7.20
CA VAL A 32 -3.54 -10.41 -6.60
C VAL A 32 -4.38 -9.42 -7.40
N LYS A 33 -5.65 -9.24 -7.04
CA LYS A 33 -6.50 -8.21 -7.67
C LYS A 33 -6.22 -6.84 -7.06
N GLU A 34 -6.40 -5.78 -7.86
CA GLU A 34 -6.32 -4.39 -7.37
C GLU A 34 -7.27 -4.11 -6.19
N ASP A 35 -8.42 -4.79 -6.17
CA ASP A 35 -9.39 -4.72 -5.06
C ASP A 35 -8.79 -5.22 -3.74
N THR A 36 -7.95 -6.26 -3.80
CA THR A 36 -7.21 -6.77 -2.64
C THR A 36 -6.27 -5.71 -2.08
N ILE A 37 -5.54 -4.98 -2.93
CA ILE A 37 -4.68 -3.88 -2.48
C ILE A 37 -5.48 -2.78 -1.78
N THR A 38 -6.69 -2.48 -2.29
CA THR A 38 -7.60 -1.53 -1.66
C THR A 38 -8.07 -2.03 -0.28
N TYR A 39 -8.42 -3.31 -0.17
CA TYR A 39 -8.79 -3.95 1.09
C TYR A 39 -7.64 -3.97 2.11
N LEU A 40 -6.41 -4.23 1.67
CA LEU A 40 -5.23 -4.17 2.53
C LEU A 40 -4.97 -2.75 3.06
N SER A 41 -5.45 -1.72 2.36
CA SER A 41 -5.34 -0.32 2.80
C SER A 41 -6.44 0.14 3.77
N CYS A 42 -7.45 -0.69 4.00
CA CYS A 42 -8.51 -0.38 4.94
C CYS A 42 -7.99 -0.30 6.38
N LYS A 43 -8.68 0.52 7.20
CA LYS A 43 -8.35 0.71 8.62
C LYS A 43 -8.28 -0.62 9.39
N GLN A 44 -9.18 -1.57 9.10
CA GLN A 44 -9.19 -2.89 9.75
C GLN A 44 -7.91 -3.70 9.49
N SER A 45 -7.42 -3.74 8.24
CA SER A 45 -6.19 -4.47 7.91
C SER A 45 -4.98 -3.88 8.66
N ARG A 46 -4.90 -2.55 8.75
CA ARG A 46 -3.88 -1.84 9.52
C ARG A 46 -3.98 -2.12 11.03
N ASP A 47 -5.17 -1.98 11.59
CA ASP A 47 -5.43 -2.18 13.03
C ASP A 47 -5.10 -3.62 13.45
N HIS A 48 -5.45 -4.60 12.61
CA HIS A 48 -5.12 -6.01 12.84
C HIS A 48 -3.62 -6.29 12.78
N ALA A 49 -2.87 -5.66 11.88
CA ALA A 49 -1.43 -5.85 11.81
C ALA A 49 -0.69 -5.19 12.99
N LEU A 50 -1.14 -4.01 13.41
CA LEU A 50 -0.63 -3.37 14.63
C LEU A 50 -0.93 -4.19 15.87
N LYS A 51 -2.10 -4.83 15.93
CA LYS A 51 -2.50 -5.69 17.05
C LYS A 51 -1.75 -7.03 17.08
N TYR A 52 -1.28 -7.51 15.94
CA TYR A 52 -0.58 -8.77 15.80
C TYR A 52 0.65 -8.61 14.88
N PRO A 53 1.74 -8.01 15.38
CA PRO A 53 2.94 -7.73 14.58
C PRO A 53 3.63 -9.01 14.07
N ASP A 54 3.57 -10.12 14.82
CA ASP A 54 4.04 -11.44 14.38
C ASP A 54 3.16 -12.12 13.32
N SER A 55 1.96 -11.59 13.09
CA SER A 55 1.15 -12.11 12.00
C SER A 55 1.81 -11.66 10.70
N HIS A 56 2.28 -12.62 9.90
CA HIS A 56 2.88 -12.41 8.58
C HIS A 56 1.86 -11.88 7.55
N ARG A 57 0.90 -11.09 8.00
CA ARG A 57 -0.18 -10.48 7.24
C ARG A 57 0.35 -9.28 6.49
N MET A 58 -0.18 -9.09 5.30
CA MET A 58 0.15 -7.96 4.47
C MET A 58 -0.72 -6.76 4.88
N VAL A 59 -0.15 -5.56 4.81
CA VAL A 59 -0.82 -4.30 5.05
C VAL A 59 -0.46 -3.36 3.93
N ALA A 60 -1.42 -2.62 3.39
CA ALA A 60 -1.12 -1.55 2.46
C ALA A 60 -1.21 -0.21 3.18
N GLU A 61 -0.15 0.57 3.14
CA GLU A 61 -0.21 1.99 3.47
C GLU A 61 -0.55 2.78 2.21
N LYS A 62 -1.53 3.68 2.33
CA LYS A 62 -1.97 4.55 1.25
C LYS A 62 -1.30 5.90 1.43
N VAL A 63 -0.41 6.25 0.50
CA VAL A 63 0.35 7.50 0.53
C VAL A 63 -0.13 8.40 -0.60
N SER A 64 -0.38 9.68 -0.34
CA SER A 64 -0.76 10.62 -1.39
C SER A 64 0.48 11.02 -2.20
N ILE A 65 0.45 10.88 -3.53
CA ILE A 65 1.60 11.27 -4.36
C ILE A 65 1.90 12.77 -4.22
N ALA A 66 0.87 13.58 -4.01
CA ALA A 66 1.03 15.01 -3.74
C ALA A 66 1.76 15.32 -2.42
N GLU A 67 1.69 14.44 -1.41
CA GLU A 67 2.50 14.56 -0.18
C GLU A 67 3.95 14.16 -0.47
N ILE A 68 4.16 13.07 -1.23
CA ILE A 68 5.50 12.62 -1.64
C ILE A 68 6.23 13.72 -2.44
N GLU A 69 5.59 14.28 -3.47
CA GLU A 69 6.17 15.36 -4.28
C GLU A 69 6.48 16.62 -3.45
N LYS A 70 5.70 16.88 -2.40
CA LYS A 70 5.92 18.01 -1.51
C LYS A 70 7.09 17.80 -0.55
N GLU A 71 7.29 16.57 -0.06
CA GLU A 71 8.43 16.19 0.79
C GLU A 71 9.73 16.07 -0.03
N LEU A 72 9.66 15.59 -1.28
CA LEU A 72 10.82 15.42 -2.16
C LEU A 72 11.32 16.73 -2.80
N ALA A 73 10.49 17.79 -2.78
CA ALA A 73 10.82 19.10 -3.33
C ALA A 73 11.63 20.01 -2.36
N ILE A 74 12.25 19.43 -1.34
CA ILE A 74 13.14 20.11 -0.38
C ILE A 74 14.60 19.96 -0.79
#